data_AF-A0A1G9EKD6-F1
#
_entry.id   AF-A0A1G9EKD6-F1
#
_cell.length_a   1.000
_cell.length_b   1.000
_cell.length_c   1.000
_cell.angle_alpha   90.00
_cell.angle_beta   90.00
_cell.angle_gamma   90.00
#
_symmetry.space_group_name_H-M   'P 1'
#
loop_
_entity.id
_entity.type
_entity.pdbx_description
1 polymer ?
#
loop_
_entity_poly.entity_id
_entity_poly.type
_entity_poly.pdbx_seq_one_letter_code
_entity_poly.pdbx_strand_id
1 'polypeptide(L)'
;MSIVNTVREFLVATFWPWFKEYAWPIIKQHLIEIISSLVKIISEKIQGKMAEKASSQVNDFEVQAAKAEQSAMDSLDPNEIKKLKREAQIWREVAERLKKDNAALVKDLAEIAEKSKIDTINSLKNTELDIATEGENAIFTIGGTARSLPLVEGK
;
A
#
# COMPACT_ATOMS: atom_id res chain seq x y z
N MET A 1 -31.13 -37.49 -14.00
CA MET A 1 -29.88 -36.70 -13.91
C MET A 1 -29.47 -36.31 -15.31
N SER A 2 -29.21 -35.03 -15.57
CA SER A 2 -28.75 -34.56 -16.88
C SER A 2 -27.30 -35.00 -17.13
N ILE A 3 -26.99 -35.42 -18.37
CA ILE A 3 -25.63 -35.79 -18.81
C ILE A 3 -24.62 -34.68 -18.47
N VAL A 4 -25.07 -33.42 -18.51
CA VAL A 4 -24.27 -32.23 -18.18
C VAL A 4 -23.80 -32.24 -16.71
N ASN A 5 -24.64 -32.67 -15.77
CA ASN A 5 -24.27 -32.72 -14.35
C ASN A 5 -23.22 -33.80 -14.09
N THR A 6 -23.33 -34.96 -14.74
CA THR A 6 -22.34 -36.04 -14.61
C THR A 6 -20.98 -35.66 -15.19
N VAL A 7 -20.96 -34.99 -16.36
CA VAL A 7 -19.71 -34.48 -16.96
C VAL A 7 -19.09 -33.40 -16.09
N ARG A 8 -19.90 -32.51 -15.50
CA ARG A 8 -19.44 -31.46 -14.58
C ARG A 8 -18.86 -32.04 -13.29
N GLU A 9 -19.55 -32.97 -12.64
CA GLU A 9 -19.06 -33.66 -11.44
C GLU A 9 -17.76 -34.38 -11.71
N PHE A 10 -17.66 -35.09 -12.84
CA PHE A 10 -16.43 -35.77 -13.23
C PHE A 10 -15.27 -34.79 -13.51
N LEU A 11 -15.54 -33.69 -14.21
CA LEU A 11 -14.56 -32.63 -14.45
C LEU A 11 -14.10 -31.99 -13.15
N VAL A 12 -15.01 -31.62 -12.25
CA VAL A 12 -14.66 -31.03 -10.95
C VAL A 12 -13.86 -32.05 -10.12
N ALA A 13 -14.33 -33.30 -10.00
CA ALA A 13 -13.65 -34.33 -9.23
C ALA A 13 -12.25 -34.67 -9.76
N THR A 14 -12.01 -34.57 -11.06
CA THR A 14 -10.73 -34.91 -11.68
C THR A 14 -9.79 -33.71 -11.79
N PHE A 15 -10.31 -32.56 -12.24
CA PHE A 15 -9.53 -31.34 -12.46
C PHE A 15 -9.24 -30.60 -11.16
N TRP A 16 -10.16 -30.59 -10.19
CA TRP A 16 -10.00 -29.79 -8.97
C TRP A 16 -8.84 -30.24 -8.08
N PRO A 17 -8.63 -31.55 -7.80
CA PRO A 17 -7.46 -32.00 -7.05
C PRO A 17 -6.16 -31.63 -7.77
N TRP A 18 -6.10 -31.85 -9.09
CA TRP A 18 -4.95 -31.45 -9.91
C TRP A 18 -4.70 -29.95 -9.85
N PHE A 19 -5.75 -29.13 -9.97
CA PHE A 19 -5.62 -27.68 -9.88
C PHE A 19 -5.10 -27.25 -8.51
N LYS A 20 -5.66 -27.79 -7.43
CA LYS A 20 -5.27 -27.47 -6.06
C LYS A 20 -3.82 -27.88 -5.74
N GLU A 21 -3.39 -29.03 -6.26
CA GLU A 21 -2.06 -29.57 -6.02
C GLU A 21 -0.97 -28.94 -6.91
N TYR A 22 -1.26 -28.68 -8.19
CA TYR A 22 -0.26 -28.25 -9.17
C TYR A 22 -0.40 -26.81 -9.64
N ALA A 23 -1.61 -26.37 -10.01
CA ALA A 23 -1.81 -25.04 -10.59
C ALA A 23 -1.87 -23.93 -9.53
N TRP A 24 -2.55 -24.17 -8.41
CA TRP A 24 -2.76 -23.18 -7.37
C TRP A 24 -1.47 -22.69 -6.68
N PRO A 25 -0.48 -23.55 -6.36
CA PRO A 25 0.81 -23.08 -5.84
C PRO A 25 1.52 -22.12 -6.80
N ILE A 26 1.47 -22.39 -8.11
CA ILE A 26 2.08 -21.54 -9.15
C ILE A 26 1.37 -20.18 -9.18
N ILE A 27 0.03 -20.17 -9.20
CA ILE A 27 -0.76 -18.94 -9.18
C ILE A 27 -0.48 -18.13 -7.91
N LYS A 28 -0.40 -18.79 -6.74
CA LYS A 28 -0.06 -18.14 -5.46
C LYS A 28 1.29 -17.45 -5.53
N GLN A 29 2.32 -18.12 -6.05
CA GLN A 29 3.66 -17.52 -6.18
C GLN A 29 3.62 -16.26 -7.05
N HIS A 30 2.96 -16.33 -8.20
CA HIS A 30 2.85 -15.17 -9.09
C HIS A 30 2.07 -14.01 -8.46
N LEU A 31 1.00 -14.29 -7.72
CA LEU A 31 0.27 -13.26 -6.98
C LEU A 31 1.16 -12.59 -5.91
N ILE A 32 1.98 -13.37 -5.18
CA ILE A 32 2.94 -12.84 -4.19
C ILE A 32 3.94 -11.90 -4.86
N GLU A 33 4.47 -12.28 -6.02
CA GLU A 33 5.41 -11.46 -6.80
C GLU A 33 4.76 -10.15 -7.23
N ILE A 34 3.56 -10.21 -7.82
CA ILE A 34 2.81 -9.03 -8.26
C ILE A 34 2.57 -8.08 -7.08
N ILE A 35 2.09 -8.60 -5.95
CA ILE A 35 1.82 -7.79 -4.75
C ILE A 35 3.11 -7.15 -4.24
N SER A 36 4.21 -7.90 -4.19
CA SER A 36 5.50 -7.38 -3.72
C SER A 36 6.02 -6.26 -4.62
N SER A 37 5.94 -6.43 -5.94
CA SER A 37 6.31 -5.41 -6.92
C SER A 37 5.42 -4.17 -6.83
N LEU A 38 4.11 -4.36 -6.67
CA LEU A 38 3.14 -3.28 -6.58
C LEU A 38 3.34 -2.43 -5.32
N VAL A 39 3.53 -3.07 -4.16
CA VAL A 39 3.84 -2.39 -2.90
C VAL A 39 5.14 -1.60 -3.02
N LYS A 40 6.18 -2.17 -3.65
CA LYS A 40 7.46 -1.49 -3.87
C LYS A 40 7.29 -0.22 -4.72
N ILE A 41 6.62 -0.31 -5.87
CA ILE A 41 6.38 0.83 -6.76
C ILE A 41 5.58 1.93 -6.04
N ILE A 42 4.55 1.56 -5.29
CA ILE A 42 3.73 2.51 -4.54
C ILE A 42 4.57 3.19 -3.46
N SER A 43 5.32 2.41 -2.68
CA SER A 43 6.19 2.93 -1.62
C SER A 43 7.22 3.92 -2.17
N GLU A 44 7.95 3.55 -3.22
CA GLU A 44 8.95 4.40 -3.87
C GLU A 44 8.33 5.71 -4.40
N LYS A 45 7.15 5.62 -5.02
CA LYS A 45 6.46 6.80 -5.57
C LYS A 45 5.95 7.74 -4.49
N ILE A 46 5.44 7.20 -3.37
CA ILE A 46 5.00 8.01 -2.23
C ILE A 46 6.21 8.66 -1.56
N GLN A 47 7.28 7.90 -1.31
CA GLN A 47 8.51 8.41 -0.73
C GLN A 47 9.12 9.53 -1.59
N GLY A 48 9.20 9.35 -2.91
CA GLY A 48 9.70 10.36 -3.83
C GLY A 48 8.88 11.66 -3.76
N LYS A 49 7.55 11.56 -3.83
CA LYS A 49 6.67 12.74 -3.74
C LYS A 49 6.74 13.43 -2.37
N MET A 50 6.86 12.67 -1.29
CA MET A 50 7.02 13.25 0.05
C MET A 50 8.37 13.93 0.18
N ALA A 51 9.46 13.32 -0.30
CA ALA A 51 10.80 13.91 -0.26
C ALA A 51 10.85 15.23 -1.05
N GLU A 52 10.26 15.27 -2.24
CA GLU A 52 10.16 16.47 -3.06
C GLU A 52 9.38 17.59 -2.36
N LYS A 53 8.17 17.27 -1.86
CA LYS A 53 7.32 18.24 -1.17
C LYS A 53 7.96 18.73 0.14
N ALA A 54 8.60 17.83 0.88
CA ALA A 54 9.34 18.13 2.10
C ALA A 54 10.48 19.10 1.81
N SER A 55 11.30 18.80 0.80
CA SER A 55 12.43 19.65 0.42
C SER A 55 11.97 21.04 -0.02
N SER A 56 10.88 21.12 -0.79
CA SER A 56 10.30 22.42 -1.20
C SER A 56 9.86 23.23 0.02
N GLN A 57 9.10 22.63 0.95
CA GLN A 57 8.59 23.35 2.13
C GLN A 57 9.72 23.77 3.08
N VAL A 58 10.72 22.91 3.29
CA VAL A 58 11.91 23.26 4.06
C VAL A 58 12.60 24.47 3.44
N ASN A 59 12.82 24.46 2.13
CA ASN A 59 13.46 25.57 1.43
C ASN A 59 12.64 26.86 1.56
N ASP A 60 11.32 26.80 1.46
CA ASP A 60 10.44 27.96 1.64
C ASP A 60 10.58 28.57 3.05
N PHE A 61 10.70 27.74 4.09
CA PHE A 61 10.92 28.21 5.46
C PHE A 61 12.35 28.74 5.68
N GLU A 62 13.35 28.13 5.07
CA GLU A 62 14.74 28.63 5.12
C GLU A 62 14.87 29.99 4.41
N VAL A 63 14.18 30.18 3.28
CA VAL A 63 14.10 31.48 2.59
C VAL A 63 13.39 32.53 3.44
N GLN A 64 12.30 32.17 4.12
CA GLN A 64 11.60 33.10 5.03
C GLN A 64 12.46 33.47 6.24
N ALA A 65 13.20 32.51 6.80
CA ALA A 65 14.16 32.78 7.87
C ALA A 65 15.24 33.75 7.40
N ALA A 66 15.86 33.50 6.25
CA ALA A 66 16.89 34.37 5.68
C ALA A 66 16.36 35.78 5.38
N LYS A 67 15.14 35.89 4.87
CA LYS A 67 14.49 37.19 4.62
C LYS A 67 14.25 37.97 5.91
N ALA A 68 13.80 37.30 6.98
CA ALA A 68 13.62 37.93 8.28
C ALA A 68 14.96 38.38 8.89
N GLU A 69 16.04 37.60 8.72
CA GLU A 69 17.38 38.01 9.16
C GLU A 69 17.90 39.21 8.38
N GLN A 70 17.75 39.22 7.06
CA GLN A 70 18.15 40.34 6.22
C GLN A 70 17.42 41.62 6.65
N SER A 71 16.10 41.56 6.81
CA SER A 71 15.31 42.69 7.33
C SER A 71 15.77 43.13 8.74
N ALA A 72 16.23 42.20 9.58
CA ALA A 72 16.78 42.52 10.90
C ALA A 72 18.15 43.19 10.83
N MET A 73 18.92 42.97 9.76
CA MET A 73 20.20 43.66 9.52
C MET A 73 19.99 45.07 8.96
N ASP A 74 18.93 45.24 8.16
CA ASP A 74 18.61 46.51 7.50
C ASP A 74 17.80 47.47 8.39
N SER A 75 17.16 46.97 9.45
CA SER A 75 16.40 47.80 10.40
C SER A 75 17.33 48.56 11.36
N LEU A 76 16.98 49.81 11.65
CA LEU A 76 17.67 50.68 12.59
C LEU A 76 17.00 50.69 13.98
N ASP A 77 15.82 50.08 14.14
CA ASP A 77 15.09 50.02 15.42
C ASP A 77 15.46 48.74 16.21
N PRO A 78 16.09 48.86 17.40
CA PRO A 78 16.43 47.72 18.25
C PRO A 78 15.26 46.79 18.57
N ASN A 79 14.03 47.31 18.69
CA ASN A 79 12.85 46.50 18.98
C ASN A 79 12.42 45.67 17.76
N GLU A 80 12.47 46.26 16.57
CA GLU A 80 12.15 45.59 15.31
C GLU A 80 13.19 44.50 14.99
N ILE A 81 14.48 44.79 15.17
CA ILE A 81 15.57 43.80 15.04
C ILE A 81 15.30 42.57 15.92
N LYS A 82 14.92 42.78 17.18
CA LYS A 82 14.65 41.68 18.12
C LYS A 82 13.44 40.85 17.70
N LYS A 83 12.41 41.49 17.14
CA LYS A 83 11.21 40.81 16.63
C LYS A 83 11.56 39.95 15.40
N LEU A 84 12.27 40.52 14.43
CA LEU A 84 12.66 39.84 13.20
C LEU A 84 13.64 38.68 13.46
N LYS A 85 14.56 38.83 14.41
CA LYS A 85 15.43 37.71 14.85
C LYS A 85 14.64 36.55 15.45
N ARG A 86 13.61 36.84 16.25
CA ARG A 86 12.71 35.79 16.78
C ARG A 86 11.93 35.11 15.66
N GLU A 87 11.43 35.88 14.70
CA GLU A 87 10.72 35.35 13.55
C GLU A 87 11.61 34.41 12.72
N ALA A 88 12.84 34.82 12.42
CA ALA A 88 13.83 33.96 11.76
C ALA A 88 14.09 32.66 12.53
N GLN A 89 14.21 32.74 13.87
CA GLN A 89 14.39 31.57 14.72
C GLN A 89 13.18 30.63 14.64
N ILE A 90 11.96 31.17 14.71
CA ILE A 90 10.72 30.38 14.57
C ILE A 90 10.72 29.64 13.23
N TRP A 91 11.03 30.33 12.12
CA TRP A 91 11.07 29.70 10.80
C TRP A 91 12.11 28.57 10.71
N ARG A 92 13.29 28.74 11.31
CA ARG A 92 14.29 27.67 11.39
C ARG A 92 13.82 26.48 12.21
N GLU A 93 13.19 26.74 13.36
CA GLU A 93 12.66 25.67 14.23
C GLU A 93 11.54 24.89 13.51
N VAL A 94 10.68 25.58 12.75
CA VAL A 94 9.65 24.95 11.92
C VAL A 94 10.28 24.10 10.82
N ALA A 95 11.29 24.61 10.12
CA ALA A 95 12.00 23.86 9.06
C ALA A 95 12.64 22.58 9.61
N GLU A 96 13.34 22.67 10.75
CA GLU A 96 13.98 21.52 11.41
C GLU A 96 12.96 20.50 11.92
N ARG A 97 11.84 20.96 12.48
CA ARG A 97 10.75 20.08 12.88
C ARG A 97 10.16 19.36 11.67
N LEU A 98 9.93 20.07 10.56
CA LEU A 98 9.41 19.48 9.33
C LEU A 98 10.36 18.44 8.75
N LYS A 99 11.69 18.66 8.79
CA LYS A 99 12.69 17.65 8.40
C LYS A 99 12.54 16.38 9.22
N LYS A 100 12.41 16.50 10.55
CA LYS A 100 12.25 15.36 11.47
C LYS A 100 10.93 14.63 11.23
N ASP A 101 9.83 15.36 11.12
CA ASP A 101 8.50 14.79 10.92
C ASP A 101 8.43 14.05 9.57
N ASN A 102 9.04 14.59 8.51
CA ASN A 102 9.13 13.91 7.21
C ASN A 102 9.98 12.63 7.28
N ALA A 103 11.11 12.65 7.98
CA ALA A 103 11.92 11.45 8.18
C ALA A 103 11.16 10.35 8.94
N ALA A 104 10.38 10.75 9.95
CA ALA A 104 9.50 9.83 10.68
C ALA A 104 8.39 9.27 9.78
N LEU A 105 7.70 10.11 9.01
CA LEU A 105 6.64 9.67 8.09
C LEU A 105 7.15 8.71 7.01
N VAL A 106 8.33 8.95 6.45
CA VAL A 106 8.95 8.04 5.47
C VAL A 106 9.23 6.68 6.08
N LYS A 107 9.69 6.65 7.33
CA LYS A 107 9.93 5.41 8.08
C LYS A 107 8.62 4.67 8.37
N ASP A 108 7.61 5.38 8.88
CA ASP A 108 6.30 4.79 9.20
C ASP A 108 5.62 4.22 7.95
N LEU A 109 5.73 4.91 6.81
CA LEU A 109 5.24 4.40 5.53
C LEU A 109 5.95 3.13 5.08
N ALA A 110 7.27 3.05 5.24
CA ALA A 110 8.03 1.85 4.91
C ALA A 110 7.60 0.67 5.81
N GLU A 111 7.38 0.91 7.09
CA GLU A 111 6.91 -0.10 8.04
C GLU A 111 5.48 -0.57 7.72
N ILE A 112 4.55 0.35 7.46
CA ILE A 112 3.17 0.03 7.07
C ILE A 112 3.15 -0.74 5.75
N ALA A 113 3.98 -0.35 4.78
CA ALA A 113 4.07 -1.03 3.49
C ALA A 113 4.56 -2.47 3.65
N GLU A 114 5.64 -2.69 4.42
CA GLU A 114 6.17 -4.04 4.63
C GLU A 114 5.20 -4.89 5.46
N LYS A 115 4.57 -4.32 6.50
CA LYS A 115 3.55 -5.02 7.28
C LYS A 115 2.37 -5.42 6.41
N SER A 116 1.85 -4.50 5.60
CA SER A 116 0.72 -4.77 4.70
C SER A 116 1.06 -5.84 3.67
N LYS A 117 2.30 -5.84 3.15
CA LYS A 117 2.81 -6.89 2.26
C LYS A 117 2.86 -8.24 2.97
N ILE A 118 3.44 -8.30 4.18
CA ILE A 118 3.52 -9.53 4.98
C ILE A 118 2.12 -10.07 5.29
N ASP A 119 1.20 -9.22 5.73
CA ASP A 119 -0.18 -9.59 6.06
C ASP A 119 -0.91 -10.13 4.84
N THR A 120 -0.75 -9.48 3.68
CA THR A 120 -1.36 -9.93 2.42
C THR A 120 -0.76 -11.26 1.95
N ILE A 121 0.57 -11.42 2.05
CA ILE A 121 1.25 -12.68 1.70
C ILE A 121 0.79 -13.80 2.64
N ASN A 122 0.68 -13.55 3.94
CA ASN A 122 0.22 -14.53 4.91
C ASN A 122 -1.24 -14.92 4.67
N SER A 123 -2.11 -13.94 4.41
CA SER A 123 -3.51 -14.18 4.03
C SER A 123 -3.59 -15.05 2.77
N LEU A 124 -2.80 -14.74 1.75
CA LEU A 124 -2.76 -15.51 0.51
C LEU A 124 -2.22 -16.93 0.73
N LYS A 125 -1.14 -17.10 1.52
CA LYS A 125 -0.61 -18.43 1.87
C LYS A 125 -1.65 -19.29 2.56
N ASN A 126 -2.36 -18.72 3.54
CA ASN A 126 -3.41 -19.36 4.31
C ASN A 126 -4.75 -19.49 3.56
N THR A 127 -4.86 -18.94 2.34
CA THR A 127 -6.05 -19.09 1.52
C THR A 127 -6.09 -20.50 0.96
N GLU A 128 -6.98 -21.32 1.52
CA GLU A 128 -7.38 -22.59 0.95
C GLU A 128 -8.50 -22.35 -0.05
N LEU A 129 -8.37 -23.01 -1.21
CA LEU A 129 -9.43 -23.10 -2.20
C LEU A 129 -10.12 -24.44 -2.04
N ASP A 130 -11.44 -24.40 -2.04
CA ASP A 130 -12.25 -25.60 -2.13
C ASP A 130 -13.43 -25.41 -3.08
N ILE A 131 -13.81 -26.48 -3.76
CA ILE A 131 -15.02 -26.53 -4.58
C ILE A 131 -15.78 -27.77 -4.15
N ALA A 132 -17.02 -27.55 -3.75
CA ALA A 132 -17.99 -28.62 -3.52
C ALA A 132 -19.13 -28.49 -4.53
N THR A 133 -19.65 -29.62 -4.98
CA THR A 133 -20.90 -29.69 -5.75
C THR A 133 -22.04 -30.01 -4.79
N GLU A 134 -22.90 -29.04 -4.50
CA GLU A 134 -24.13 -29.24 -3.72
C GLU A 134 -25.34 -29.15 -4.66
N GLY A 135 -25.89 -30.30 -5.03
CA GLY A 135 -27.02 -30.39 -5.96
C GLY A 135 -26.65 -29.90 -7.38
N GLU A 136 -27.42 -28.97 -7.94
CA GLU A 136 -27.16 -28.41 -9.28
C GLU A 136 -26.11 -27.28 -9.29
N ASN A 137 -25.61 -26.87 -8.12
CA ASN A 137 -24.70 -25.75 -7.98
C ASN A 137 -23.31 -26.21 -7.54
N ALA A 138 -22.28 -25.65 -8.18
CA ALA A 138 -20.92 -25.72 -7.67
C ALA A 138 -20.71 -24.52 -6.74
N ILE A 139 -20.35 -24.81 -5.50
CA ILE A 139 -20.02 -23.82 -4.48
C ILE A 139 -18.50 -23.73 -4.43
N PHE A 140 -17.99 -22.52 -4.63
CA PHE A 140 -16.58 -22.20 -4.51
C PHE A 140 -16.31 -21.53 -3.17
N THR A 141 -15.44 -22.12 -2.38
CA THR A 141 -15.04 -21.62 -1.07
C THR A 141 -13.61 -21.06 -1.14
N ILE A 142 -13.45 -19.79 -0.78
CA ILE A 142 -12.14 -19.13 -0.66
C ILE A 142 -11.99 -18.65 0.78
N GLY A 143 -11.00 -19.19 1.51
CA GLY A 143 -10.74 -18.76 2.89
C GLY A 143 -11.96 -18.86 3.81
N GLY A 144 -12.77 -19.91 3.64
CA GLY A 144 -14.01 -20.14 4.41
C GLY A 144 -15.24 -19.36 3.94
N THR A 145 -15.13 -18.49 2.92
CA THR A 145 -16.29 -17.80 2.34
C THR A 145 -16.80 -18.57 1.11
N ALA A 146 -18.04 -19.07 1.20
CA ALA A 146 -18.71 -19.75 0.08
C ALA A 146 -19.32 -18.74 -0.92
N ARG A 147 -19.11 -18.99 -2.21
CA ARG A 147 -19.74 -18.28 -3.33
C ARG A 147 -20.32 -19.30 -4.31
N SER A 148 -21.56 -19.10 -4.74
CA SER A 148 -22.15 -19.89 -5.82
C SER A 148 -21.49 -19.51 -7.14
N LEU A 149 -21.09 -20.51 -7.92
CA LEU A 149 -20.66 -20.29 -9.30
C LEU A 149 -21.89 -20.07 -10.19
N PRO A 150 -21.85 -19.12 -11.14
CA PRO A 150 -22.97 -18.88 -12.05
C PRO A 150 -23.29 -20.14 -12.85
N LEU A 151 -24.59 -20.43 -13.01
CA LEU A 151 -25.07 -21.52 -13.84
C LEU A 151 -24.71 -21.24 -15.29
N VAL A 152 -23.88 -22.09 -15.89
CA VAL A 152 -23.64 -22.06 -17.33
C VAL A 152 -24.85 -22.74 -17.97
N GLU A 153 -25.87 -21.97 -18.33
CA GLU A 153 -26.99 -22.47 -19.13
C GLU A 153 -26.45 -22.87 -20.51
N GLY A 154 -26.36 -24.19 -20.74
CA GLY A 154 -26.02 -24.73 -22.05
C GLY A 154 -27.11 -24.36 -23.04
N LYS A 155 -26.75 -23.60 -24.08
CA LYS A 155 -27.53 -23.49 -25.31
C LYS A 155 -27.28 -24.70 -26.20
#